data_AF-A0A2E7PJ09-F1
#
_entry.id   AF-A0A2E7PJ09-F1
#
_cell.length_a   1.000
_cell.length_b   1.000
_cell.length_c   1.000
_cell.angle_alpha   90.00
_cell.angle_beta   90.00
_cell.angle_gamma   90.00
#
_symmetry.space_group_name_H-M   'P 1'
#
loop_
_entity.id
_entity.type
_entity.pdbx_description
1 polymer ?
#
loop_
_entity_poly.entity_id
_entity_poly.type
_entity_poly.pdbx_seq_one_letter_code
_entity_poly.pdbx_strand_id
1 'polypeptide(L)'
;MFGGTSPPEYGLRNVGNRARKFQTEFVRFGAFRALRGLSRMTAKFLALVEELFGPTGRWQVAVAACLITAAASLWFTLGPAGGERVRLKSAQQLDDYYVEQGYTMQALRAGNAKVPRVFITTVPDNWAKDLDIPRKKSLFFRTLLPLVLQVNADIRADRVRLTGLRKRIAAGEAPDHKDHAWLLELAERYAVVDADEVNAKTLLTSAQLAHLDTRVDMVPPSLALSQSAIESAWALSRFAVEGNALFGQWRYGKGLKPEDQRTELGDYRIATFKTPIASVRGYMKNLNTNPAYRPFRTQRKMAQKLGRVPQGEALAAGVLSYSERGAAYIEEVRRLIRSNGLGGTDTASLKDMEPIELRAGLF
;
A
#
# COMPACT_ATOMS: atom_id res chain seq x y z
N MET A 1 22.85 -53.47 -40.94
CA MET A 1 24.16 -54.09 -41.23
C MET A 1 25.22 -53.00 -41.14
N PHE A 2 26.24 -53.21 -40.31
CA PHE A 2 27.43 -52.39 -40.06
C PHE A 2 27.18 -50.98 -39.46
N GLY A 3 27.91 -50.51 -38.46
CA GLY A 3 29.08 -51.02 -37.75
C GLY A 3 29.40 -50.07 -36.59
N GLY A 4 29.99 -50.61 -35.52
CA GLY A 4 30.36 -49.83 -34.34
C GLY A 4 31.65 -49.02 -34.51
N THR A 5 31.81 -48.04 -33.62
CA THR A 5 33.10 -47.60 -33.07
C THR A 5 32.86 -47.19 -31.62
N SER A 6 33.74 -47.63 -30.72
CA SER A 6 33.79 -47.26 -29.30
C SER A 6 34.96 -46.26 -29.07
N PRO A 7 35.24 -45.80 -27.83
CA PRO A 7 35.16 -44.40 -27.39
C PRO A 7 36.56 -43.75 -27.23
N PRO A 8 36.66 -42.56 -26.60
CA PRO A 8 37.16 -42.60 -25.22
C PRO A 8 36.53 -41.58 -24.25
N GLU A 9 36.75 -41.90 -22.97
CA GLU A 9 36.53 -41.14 -21.74
C GLU A 9 36.92 -39.65 -21.82
N TYR A 10 36.25 -38.78 -21.04
CA TYR A 10 36.91 -37.84 -20.12
C TYR A 10 35.90 -37.17 -19.17
N GLY A 11 36.01 -37.52 -17.88
CA GLY A 11 36.00 -36.58 -16.75
C GLY A 11 34.74 -35.77 -16.46
N LEU A 12 33.94 -36.25 -15.51
CA LEU A 12 33.12 -35.40 -14.64
C LEU A 12 34.04 -34.48 -13.81
N ARG A 13 34.14 -33.20 -14.19
CA ARG A 13 34.67 -32.13 -13.32
C ARG A 13 33.82 -30.87 -13.45
N ASN A 14 33.56 -30.28 -12.28
CA ASN A 14 33.08 -28.93 -12.01
C ASN A 14 31.56 -28.67 -12.01
N VAL A 15 30.86 -29.36 -11.10
CA VAL A 15 29.86 -28.68 -10.27
C VAL A 15 30.63 -27.83 -9.25
N GLY A 16 30.54 -26.50 -9.37
CA GLY A 16 31.10 -25.56 -8.39
C GLY A 16 32.15 -24.61 -8.94
N ASN A 17 31.71 -23.58 -9.67
CA ASN A 17 32.31 -22.22 -9.66
C ASN A 17 31.69 -21.36 -10.75
N ARG A 18 30.48 -20.84 -10.51
CA ARG A 18 29.98 -19.66 -11.25
C ARG A 18 28.97 -18.79 -10.49
N ALA A 19 28.94 -18.93 -9.17
CA ALA A 19 28.15 -18.08 -8.26
C ALA A 19 29.02 -17.28 -7.26
N ARG A 20 30.34 -17.19 -7.49
CA ARG A 20 31.28 -16.62 -6.50
C ARG A 20 32.32 -15.65 -7.06
N LYS A 21 32.03 -14.99 -8.19
CA LYS A 21 32.94 -14.00 -8.81
C LYS A 21 32.35 -12.59 -9.03
N PHE A 22 31.11 -12.32 -8.61
CA PHE A 22 30.51 -10.97 -8.66
C PHE A 22 30.30 -10.30 -7.29
N GLN A 23 30.76 -10.90 -6.19
CA GLN A 23 30.58 -10.34 -4.84
C GLN A 23 31.86 -9.87 -4.14
N THR A 24 33.06 -10.04 -4.70
CA THR A 24 34.28 -9.93 -3.88
C THR A 24 35.12 -8.66 -4.09
N GLU A 25 34.86 -7.81 -5.09
CA GLU A 25 35.69 -6.62 -5.31
C GLU A 25 35.09 -5.28 -4.90
N PHE A 26 33.77 -5.16 -4.67
CA PHE A 26 33.18 -3.89 -4.24
C PHE A 26 33.09 -3.69 -2.72
N VAL A 27 33.30 -4.75 -1.92
CA VAL A 27 33.21 -4.69 -0.46
C VAL A 27 34.48 -4.09 0.17
N ARG A 28 35.66 -4.21 -0.47
CA ARG A 28 36.94 -3.80 0.14
C ARG A 28 37.21 -2.29 0.08
N PHE A 29 36.74 -1.58 -0.95
CA PHE A 29 37.00 -0.14 -1.08
C PHE A 29 36.06 0.74 -0.25
N GLY A 30 34.79 0.34 -0.09
CA GLY A 30 33.81 1.05 0.74
C GLY A 30 34.11 0.92 2.24
N ALA A 31 34.51 -0.27 2.69
CA ALA A 31 34.84 -0.55 4.08
C ALA A 31 36.02 0.30 4.59
N PHE A 32 37.05 0.51 3.76
CA PHE A 32 38.26 1.25 4.17
C PHE A 32 38.02 2.77 4.33
N ARG A 33 37.13 3.36 3.52
CA ARG A 33 36.72 4.77 3.66
C ARG A 33 35.76 4.98 4.84
N ALA A 34 34.84 4.04 5.06
CA ALA A 34 33.93 4.05 6.21
C ALA A 34 34.67 3.86 7.55
N LEU A 35 35.68 2.98 7.61
CA LEU A 35 36.51 2.77 8.80
C LEU A 35 37.34 4.01 9.18
N ARG A 36 37.90 4.73 8.19
CA ARG A 36 38.61 6.01 8.44
C ARG A 36 37.66 7.16 8.83
N GLY A 37 36.41 7.11 8.37
CA GLY A 37 35.36 8.04 8.78
C GLY A 37 34.90 7.81 10.21
N LEU A 38 34.67 6.55 10.59
CA LEU A 38 34.34 6.16 11.97
C LEU A 38 35.47 6.53 12.94
N SER A 39 36.73 6.26 12.61
CA SER A 39 37.86 6.53 13.53
C SER A 39 38.07 8.02 13.82
N ARG A 40 37.77 8.90 12.85
CA ARG A 40 37.84 10.36 13.03
C ARG A 40 36.63 10.90 13.79
N MET A 41 35.45 10.32 13.61
CA MET A 41 34.26 10.67 14.38
C MET A 41 34.39 10.23 15.84
N THR A 42 34.90 9.02 16.10
CA THR A 42 35.12 8.52 17.47
C THR A 42 36.18 9.35 18.19
N ALA A 43 37.25 9.78 17.52
CA ALA A 43 38.28 10.63 18.11
C ALA A 43 37.76 12.05 18.45
N LYS A 44 36.99 12.67 17.54
CA LYS A 44 36.38 13.99 17.82
C LYS A 44 35.31 13.93 18.92
N PHE A 45 34.57 12.82 18.98
CA PHE A 45 33.56 12.60 20.01
C PHE A 45 34.19 12.33 21.38
N LEU A 46 35.26 11.53 21.47
CA LEU A 46 36.02 11.32 22.70
C LEU A 46 36.63 12.63 23.23
N ALA A 47 37.16 13.48 22.34
CA ALA A 47 37.68 14.79 22.72
C ALA A 47 36.58 15.73 23.27
N LEU A 48 35.42 15.80 22.60
CA LEU A 48 34.28 16.62 23.05
C LEU A 48 33.70 16.13 24.39
N VAL A 49 33.72 14.83 24.63
CA VAL A 49 33.22 14.22 25.87
C VAL A 49 34.21 14.40 27.03
N GLU A 50 35.52 14.34 26.79
CA GLU A 50 36.53 14.71 27.80
C GLU A 50 36.44 16.18 28.21
N GLU A 51 36.15 17.06 27.24
CA GLU A 51 35.99 18.50 27.46
C GLU A 51 34.71 18.84 28.26
N LEU A 52 33.63 18.08 28.09
CA LEU A 52 32.35 18.33 28.76
C LEU A 52 32.22 17.70 30.16
N PHE A 53 32.95 16.61 30.47
CA PHE A 53 32.71 15.82 31.69
C PHE A 53 33.93 15.60 32.58
N GLY A 54 35.13 15.97 32.15
CA GLY A 54 36.35 15.90 32.97
C GLY A 54 36.82 14.47 33.33
N PRO A 55 37.99 14.33 33.97
CA PRO A 55 38.70 13.05 34.14
C PRO A 55 38.03 12.03 35.08
N THR A 56 36.99 12.42 35.83
CA THR A 56 36.25 11.55 36.77
C THR A 56 35.04 10.84 36.13
N GLY A 57 34.63 11.22 34.91
CA GLY A 57 33.47 10.66 34.21
C GLY A 57 33.71 9.36 33.42
N ARG A 58 34.91 8.76 33.48
CA ARG A 58 35.35 7.67 32.59
C ARG A 58 34.40 6.46 32.55
N TRP A 59 33.72 6.16 33.64
CA TRP A 59 32.71 5.08 33.69
C TRP A 59 31.43 5.41 32.93
N GLN A 60 30.96 6.67 33.00
CA GLN A 60 29.78 7.11 32.24
C GLN A 60 30.06 7.14 30.74
N VAL A 61 31.29 7.50 30.35
CA VAL A 61 31.77 7.46 28.96
C VAL A 61 31.82 6.04 28.43
N ALA A 62 32.34 5.09 29.21
CA ALA A 62 32.41 3.68 28.83
C ALA A 62 31.02 3.07 28.63
N VAL A 63 30.06 3.39 29.51
CA VAL A 63 28.67 2.93 29.39
C VAL A 63 27.99 3.54 28.16
N ALA A 64 28.14 4.84 27.92
CA ALA A 64 27.57 5.49 26.73
C ALA A 64 28.14 4.90 25.42
N ALA A 65 29.45 4.65 25.37
CA ALA A 65 30.10 4.01 24.22
C ALA A 65 29.62 2.57 24.02
N CYS A 66 29.45 1.79 25.08
CA CYS A 66 28.88 0.43 25.01
C CYS A 66 27.42 0.43 24.54
N LEU A 67 26.60 1.38 24.99
CA LEU A 67 25.21 1.50 24.54
C LEU A 67 25.10 1.90 23.08
N ILE A 68 25.94 2.83 22.61
CA ILE A 68 25.96 3.24 21.19
C ILE A 68 26.46 2.11 20.31
N THR A 69 27.52 1.40 20.73
CA THR A 69 28.03 0.25 19.96
C THR A 69 27.06 -0.93 19.98
N ALA A 70 26.37 -1.19 21.09
CA ALA A 70 25.29 -2.16 21.14
C ALA A 70 24.11 -1.76 20.24
N ALA A 71 23.69 -0.49 20.27
CA ALA A 71 22.63 0.02 19.41
C ALA A 71 23.02 -0.03 17.93
N ALA A 72 24.26 0.35 17.57
CA ALA A 72 24.77 0.28 16.21
C ALA A 72 24.93 -1.16 15.73
N SER A 73 25.39 -2.07 16.60
CA SER A 73 25.48 -3.50 16.30
C SER A 73 24.07 -4.08 16.11
N LEU A 74 23.12 -3.72 16.96
CA LEU A 74 21.73 -4.13 16.87
C LEU A 74 21.07 -3.61 15.57
N TRP A 75 21.35 -2.36 15.18
CA TRP A 75 20.89 -1.76 13.93
C TRP A 75 21.52 -2.43 12.69
N PHE A 76 22.77 -2.86 12.80
CA PHE A 76 23.47 -3.58 11.73
C PHE A 76 23.04 -5.05 11.63
N THR A 77 22.74 -5.71 12.75
CA THR A 77 22.28 -7.11 12.79
C THR A 77 20.80 -7.25 12.45
N LEU A 78 19.95 -6.29 12.86
CA LEU A 78 18.52 -6.31 12.54
C LEU A 78 18.21 -5.65 11.20
N GLY A 79 19.13 -4.83 10.67
CA GLY A 79 18.85 -3.96 9.52
C GLY A 79 17.79 -2.91 9.84
N PRO A 80 17.61 -1.88 8.98
CA PRO A 80 16.37 -1.12 9.02
C PRO A 80 15.20 -2.08 8.77
N ALA A 81 14.09 -1.93 9.51
CA ALA A 81 12.80 -2.53 9.16
C ALA A 81 12.38 -1.99 7.79
N GLY A 82 12.89 -2.59 6.73
CA GLY A 82 12.84 -2.07 5.38
C GLY A 82 12.70 -3.23 4.44
N GLY A 83 11.48 -3.43 3.96
CA GLY A 83 11.16 -4.45 2.98
C GLY A 83 12.09 -4.44 1.77
N GLU A 84 12.14 -5.57 1.07
CA GLU A 84 13.02 -5.73 -0.09
C GLU A 84 12.72 -4.66 -1.14
N ARG A 85 13.77 -3.98 -1.61
CA ARG A 85 13.66 -2.95 -2.65
C ARG A 85 14.11 -3.53 -3.97
N VAL A 86 13.16 -3.76 -4.87
CA VAL A 86 13.44 -4.23 -6.22
C VAL A 86 13.37 -3.06 -7.19
N ARG A 87 14.41 -2.92 -8.02
CA ARG A 87 14.45 -1.93 -9.09
C ARG A 87 14.12 -2.61 -10.41
N LEU A 88 12.93 -2.33 -10.95
CA LEU A 88 12.49 -2.81 -12.25
C LEU A 88 12.72 -1.73 -13.30
N LYS A 89 13.22 -2.14 -14.47
CA LYS A 89 13.61 -1.24 -15.58
C LYS A 89 12.55 -1.12 -16.66
N SER A 90 11.54 -2.00 -16.66
CA SER A 90 10.46 -1.95 -17.65
C SER A 90 9.13 -2.54 -17.17
N ALA A 91 8.06 -2.25 -17.91
CA ALA A 91 6.70 -2.72 -17.63
C ALA A 91 6.61 -4.19 -17.96
N GLN A 92 7.33 -4.61 -19.00
CA GLN A 92 7.62 -5.99 -19.32
C GLN A 92 8.27 -6.71 -18.14
N GLN A 93 9.32 -6.15 -17.52
CA GLN A 93 9.95 -6.78 -16.35
C GLN A 93 9.01 -6.90 -15.14
N LEU A 94 8.16 -5.90 -14.90
CA LEU A 94 7.14 -6.00 -13.85
C LEU A 94 6.08 -7.05 -14.17
N ASP A 95 5.63 -7.10 -15.43
CA ASP A 95 4.68 -8.11 -15.91
C ASP A 95 5.22 -9.52 -15.72
N ASP A 96 6.46 -9.75 -16.15
CA ASP A 96 7.19 -11.03 -16.05
C ASP A 96 7.41 -11.41 -14.59
N TYR A 97 7.87 -10.48 -13.76
CA TYR A 97 8.03 -10.69 -12.32
C TYR A 97 6.75 -11.20 -11.68
N TYR A 98 5.60 -10.59 -11.98
CA TYR A 98 4.32 -11.08 -11.46
C TYR A 98 3.96 -12.49 -11.97
N VAL A 99 4.25 -12.79 -13.25
CA VAL A 99 4.01 -14.13 -13.81
C VAL A 99 4.88 -15.18 -13.10
N GLU A 100 6.17 -14.89 -12.89
CA GLU A 100 7.11 -15.77 -12.16
C GLU A 100 6.65 -16.04 -10.73
N GLN A 101 6.00 -15.08 -10.07
CA GLN A 101 5.43 -15.23 -8.73
C GLN A 101 4.08 -15.98 -8.69
N GLY A 102 3.63 -16.51 -9.84
CA GLY A 102 2.31 -17.12 -10.01
C GLY A 102 1.15 -16.14 -9.85
N TYR A 103 1.43 -14.83 -9.92
CA TYR A 103 0.44 -13.77 -9.74
C TYR A 103 -0.12 -13.35 -11.10
N THR A 104 -1.16 -14.06 -11.53
CA THR A 104 -1.79 -13.91 -12.85
C THR A 104 -3.26 -13.52 -12.75
N MET A 105 -3.83 -12.98 -13.83
CA MET A 105 -5.28 -12.72 -13.89
C MET A 105 -6.11 -14.00 -13.79
N GLN A 106 -5.59 -15.15 -14.24
CA GLN A 106 -6.28 -16.44 -14.09
C GLN A 106 -6.44 -16.80 -12.61
N ALA A 107 -5.38 -16.66 -11.82
CA ALA A 107 -5.43 -16.89 -10.38
C ALA A 107 -6.41 -15.90 -9.69
N LEU A 108 -6.41 -14.64 -10.10
CA LEU A 108 -7.34 -13.64 -9.58
C LEU A 108 -8.81 -13.95 -9.88
N ARG A 109 -9.10 -14.42 -11.08
CA ARG A 109 -10.46 -14.80 -11.51
C ARG A 109 -11.00 -16.02 -10.77
N ALA A 110 -10.12 -16.95 -10.39
CA ALA A 110 -10.50 -18.16 -9.66
C ALA A 110 -10.99 -17.86 -8.22
N GLY A 111 -10.68 -16.68 -7.67
CA GLY A 111 -11.02 -16.31 -6.30
C GLY A 111 -10.02 -16.82 -5.27
N ASN A 112 -10.12 -16.30 -4.04
CA ASN A 112 -9.26 -16.63 -2.89
C ASN A 112 -7.74 -16.47 -3.15
N ALA A 113 -7.36 -15.70 -4.17
CA ALA A 113 -5.98 -15.53 -4.57
C ALA A 113 -5.12 -14.94 -3.45
N LYS A 114 -3.90 -15.45 -3.32
CA LYS A 114 -2.87 -14.91 -2.43
C LYS A 114 -2.01 -13.91 -3.18
N VAL A 115 -2.22 -12.63 -2.90
CA VAL A 115 -1.62 -11.50 -3.62
C VAL A 115 -0.30 -11.08 -2.97
N PRO A 116 0.80 -10.98 -3.73
CA PRO A 116 2.09 -10.55 -3.16
C PRO A 116 2.03 -9.09 -2.71
N ARG A 117 2.80 -8.74 -1.67
CA ARG A 117 2.84 -7.39 -1.07
C ARG A 117 3.76 -6.46 -1.85
N VAL A 118 3.45 -6.25 -3.12
CA VAL A 118 4.26 -5.41 -4.03
C VAL A 118 3.63 -4.02 -4.10
N PHE A 119 4.38 -3.00 -3.70
CA PHE A 119 3.89 -1.64 -3.58
C PHE A 119 4.71 -0.67 -4.42
N ILE A 120 4.07 -0.01 -5.39
CA ILE A 120 4.69 1.07 -6.15
C ILE A 120 4.66 2.38 -5.35
N THR A 121 5.76 3.13 -5.39
CA THR A 121 5.84 4.44 -4.72
C THR A 121 5.36 5.59 -5.60
N THR A 122 5.39 5.43 -6.92
CA THR A 122 4.83 6.36 -7.90
C THR A 122 4.36 5.61 -9.15
N VAL A 123 3.41 6.18 -9.90
CA VAL A 123 3.10 5.71 -11.26
C VAL A 123 4.24 6.18 -12.20
N PRO A 124 4.90 5.28 -12.94
CA PRO A 124 5.95 5.65 -13.89
C PRO A 124 5.40 6.39 -15.14
N ASP A 125 6.14 7.34 -15.69
CA ASP A 125 5.72 8.12 -16.87
C ASP A 125 5.44 7.29 -18.12
N ASN A 126 6.16 6.18 -18.28
CA ASN A 126 5.97 5.24 -19.38
C ASN A 126 5.23 3.98 -18.92
N TRP A 127 4.29 4.16 -18.00
CA TRP A 127 3.41 3.13 -17.51
C TRP A 127 2.88 2.24 -18.66
N ALA A 128 3.14 0.94 -18.52
CA ALA A 128 2.70 -0.09 -19.45
C ALA A 128 3.09 0.14 -20.93
N LYS A 129 4.15 0.92 -21.17
CA LYS A 129 4.75 1.10 -22.51
C LYS A 129 5.17 -0.25 -23.09
N ASP A 130 5.03 -0.39 -24.40
CA ASP A 130 5.39 -1.57 -25.20
C ASP A 130 4.60 -2.86 -24.89
N LEU A 131 3.58 -2.79 -24.01
CA LEU A 131 2.64 -3.88 -23.78
C LEU A 131 1.39 -3.77 -24.67
N ASP A 132 0.84 -4.92 -25.06
CA ASP A 132 -0.46 -4.98 -25.75
C ASP A 132 -1.62 -4.63 -24.80
N ILE A 133 -2.83 -4.42 -25.35
CA ILE A 133 -4.00 -4.01 -24.57
C ILE A 133 -4.34 -5.00 -23.45
N PRO A 134 -4.41 -6.33 -23.69
CA PRO A 134 -4.66 -7.29 -22.61
C PRO A 134 -3.62 -7.24 -21.48
N ARG A 135 -2.33 -7.15 -21.80
CA ARG A 135 -1.24 -7.11 -20.81
C ARG A 135 -1.23 -5.79 -20.05
N LYS A 136 -1.51 -4.65 -20.69
CA LYS A 136 -1.71 -3.36 -20.01
C LYS A 136 -2.77 -3.43 -18.91
N LYS A 137 -3.95 -3.98 -19.24
CA LYS A 137 -5.06 -4.15 -18.29
C LYS A 137 -4.68 -5.10 -17.16
N SER A 138 -4.05 -6.22 -17.49
CA SER A 138 -3.56 -7.22 -16.52
C SER A 138 -2.53 -6.62 -15.55
N LEU A 139 -1.54 -5.87 -16.07
CA LEU A 139 -0.51 -5.20 -15.29
C LEU A 139 -1.13 -4.17 -14.33
N PHE A 140 -2.11 -3.39 -14.81
CA PHE A 140 -2.85 -2.43 -14.00
C PHE A 140 -3.55 -3.07 -12.81
N PHE A 141 -4.39 -4.08 -13.05
CA PHE A 141 -5.11 -4.73 -11.96
C PHE A 141 -4.15 -5.38 -10.97
N ARG A 142 -3.11 -6.04 -11.46
CA ARG A 142 -2.14 -6.72 -10.60
C ARG A 142 -1.31 -5.76 -9.77
N THR A 143 -1.00 -4.57 -10.28
CA THR A 143 -0.26 -3.55 -9.54
C THR A 143 -1.13 -2.81 -8.53
N LEU A 144 -2.40 -2.57 -8.85
CA LEU A 144 -3.30 -1.83 -7.97
C LEU A 144 -3.89 -2.68 -6.84
N LEU A 145 -4.20 -3.95 -7.10
CA LEU A 145 -4.83 -4.83 -6.12
C LEU A 145 -4.08 -4.96 -4.78
N PRO A 146 -2.74 -5.11 -4.69
CA PRO A 146 -2.06 -5.15 -3.39
C PRO A 146 -2.23 -3.85 -2.59
N LEU A 147 -2.26 -2.68 -3.26
CA LEU A 147 -2.52 -1.40 -2.60
C LEU A 147 -3.94 -1.38 -1.99
N VAL A 148 -4.94 -1.81 -2.76
CA VAL A 148 -6.34 -1.94 -2.33
C VAL A 148 -6.48 -2.90 -1.16
N LEU A 149 -5.86 -4.08 -1.23
CA LEU A 149 -5.90 -5.07 -0.16
C LEU A 149 -5.19 -4.59 1.10
N GLN A 150 -4.09 -3.84 0.98
CA GLN A 150 -3.41 -3.27 2.14
C GLN A 150 -4.27 -2.24 2.86
N VAL A 151 -4.92 -1.33 2.13
CA VAL A 151 -5.82 -0.35 2.77
C VAL A 151 -7.04 -1.06 3.39
N ASN A 152 -7.58 -2.10 2.75
CA ASN A 152 -8.63 -2.93 3.35
C ASN A 152 -8.15 -3.67 4.60
N ALA A 153 -6.90 -4.14 4.65
CA ALA A 153 -6.32 -4.78 5.82
C ALA A 153 -6.25 -3.80 6.99
N ASP A 154 -5.82 -2.56 6.74
CA ASP A 154 -5.77 -1.50 7.76
C ASP A 154 -7.17 -1.16 8.28
N ILE A 155 -8.16 -0.99 7.38
CA ILE A 155 -9.56 -0.76 7.77
C ILE A 155 -10.12 -1.93 8.57
N ARG A 156 -9.76 -3.17 8.22
CA ARG A 156 -10.18 -4.37 8.95
C ARG A 156 -9.59 -4.37 10.36
N ALA A 157 -8.33 -4.00 10.53
CA ALA A 157 -7.71 -3.86 11.84
C ALA A 157 -8.44 -2.82 12.70
N ASP A 158 -8.75 -1.64 12.13
CA ASP A 158 -9.57 -0.63 12.79
C ASP A 158 -10.95 -1.19 13.20
N ARG A 159 -11.63 -1.92 12.31
CA ARG A 159 -12.95 -2.53 12.57
C ARG A 159 -12.91 -3.56 13.70
N VAL A 160 -11.89 -4.41 13.74
CA VAL A 160 -11.71 -5.42 14.79
C VAL A 160 -11.55 -4.73 16.15
N ARG A 161 -10.67 -3.73 16.24
CA ARG A 161 -10.47 -2.95 17.48
C ARG A 161 -11.76 -2.23 17.90
N LEU A 162 -12.43 -1.55 16.97
CA LEU A 162 -13.71 -0.88 17.23
C LEU A 162 -14.75 -1.85 17.77
N THR A 163 -14.89 -3.03 17.16
CA THR A 163 -15.86 -4.05 17.59
C THR A 163 -15.56 -4.55 19.00
N GLY A 164 -14.30 -4.79 19.33
CA GLY A 164 -13.88 -5.19 20.67
C GLY A 164 -14.20 -4.11 21.72
N LEU A 165 -13.87 -2.86 21.43
CA LEU A 165 -14.15 -1.73 22.33
C LEU A 165 -15.65 -1.51 22.54
N ARG A 166 -16.46 -1.58 21.47
CA ARG A 166 -17.91 -1.47 21.59
C ARG A 166 -18.52 -2.54 22.49
N LYS A 167 -18.02 -3.78 22.42
CA LYS A 167 -18.48 -4.87 23.30
C LYS A 167 -18.15 -4.61 24.76
N ARG A 168 -16.93 -4.17 25.05
CA ARG A 168 -16.48 -3.79 26.42
C ARG A 168 -17.31 -2.64 26.98
N ILE A 169 -17.48 -1.56 26.21
CA ILE A 169 -18.30 -0.40 26.59
C ILE A 169 -19.75 -0.82 26.86
N ALA A 170 -20.33 -1.69 26.02
CA ALA A 170 -21.69 -2.20 26.22
C ALA A 170 -21.82 -3.10 27.48
N ALA A 171 -20.72 -3.69 27.94
CA ALA A 171 -20.66 -4.45 29.19
C ALA A 171 -20.39 -3.57 30.43
N GLY A 172 -20.32 -2.24 30.26
CA GLY A 172 -20.09 -1.28 31.35
C GLY A 172 -18.62 -0.97 31.63
N GLU A 173 -17.68 -1.49 30.83
CA GLU A 173 -16.26 -1.17 30.98
C GLU A 173 -15.94 0.19 30.34
N ALA A 174 -15.37 1.10 31.13
CA ALA A 174 -14.82 2.34 30.60
C ALA A 174 -13.55 2.07 29.78
N PRO A 175 -13.39 2.68 28.58
CA PRO A 175 -12.14 2.57 27.83
C PRO A 175 -11.01 3.27 28.59
N ASP A 176 -9.80 2.73 28.51
CA ASP A 176 -8.62 3.40 29.04
C ASP A 176 -8.25 4.64 28.20
N HIS A 177 -7.26 5.41 28.65
CA HIS A 177 -6.84 6.64 27.96
C HIS A 177 -6.41 6.41 26.49
N LYS A 178 -5.78 5.28 26.19
CA LYS A 178 -5.32 4.96 24.82
C LYS A 178 -6.46 4.55 23.92
N ASP A 179 -7.41 3.77 24.44
CA ASP A 179 -8.61 3.34 23.73
C ASP A 179 -9.56 4.53 23.51
N HIS A 180 -9.67 5.42 24.50
CA HIS A 180 -10.44 6.65 24.39
C HIS A 180 -9.88 7.58 23.31
N ALA A 181 -8.57 7.89 23.36
CA ALA A 181 -7.92 8.73 22.36
C ALA A 181 -8.06 8.12 20.95
N TRP A 182 -7.85 6.81 20.81
CA TRP A 182 -8.00 6.13 19.54
C TRP A 182 -9.44 6.17 19.00
N LEU A 183 -10.45 6.04 19.87
CA LEU A 183 -11.86 6.14 19.45
C LEU A 183 -12.20 7.55 18.93
N LEU A 184 -11.71 8.59 19.60
CA LEU A 184 -11.88 9.98 19.15
C LEU A 184 -11.20 10.22 17.81
N GLU A 185 -9.93 9.81 17.66
CA GLU A 185 -9.20 9.90 16.39
C GLU A 185 -9.90 9.13 15.26
N LEU A 186 -10.46 7.95 15.57
CA LEU A 186 -11.22 7.16 14.60
C LEU A 186 -12.52 7.86 14.20
N ALA A 187 -13.24 8.45 15.17
CA ALA A 187 -14.47 9.18 14.93
C ALA A 187 -14.23 10.40 14.03
N GLU A 188 -13.17 11.16 14.28
CA GLU A 188 -12.75 12.29 13.44
C GLU A 188 -12.33 11.81 12.05
N ARG A 189 -11.46 10.79 11.96
CA ARG A 189 -10.99 10.22 10.70
C ARG A 189 -12.14 9.77 9.81
N TYR A 190 -13.18 9.18 10.40
CA TYR A 190 -14.38 8.73 9.70
C TYR A 190 -15.52 9.76 9.70
N ALA A 191 -15.26 11.02 10.05
CA ALA A 191 -16.19 12.15 10.02
C ALA A 191 -17.53 11.87 10.73
N VAL A 192 -17.45 11.23 11.89
CA VAL A 192 -18.57 11.00 12.82
C VAL A 192 -18.66 12.13 13.86
N VAL A 193 -17.54 12.81 14.10
CA VAL A 193 -17.43 14.03 14.90
C VAL A 193 -16.52 15.02 14.17
N ASP A 194 -16.71 16.30 14.44
CA ASP A 194 -15.82 17.35 13.98
C ASP A 194 -14.72 17.59 15.02
N ALA A 195 -13.48 17.79 14.57
CA ALA A 195 -12.32 17.95 15.43
C ALA A 195 -12.46 19.14 16.40
N ASP A 196 -13.14 20.20 15.96
CA ASP A 196 -13.37 21.42 16.74
C ASP A 196 -14.46 21.24 17.81
N GLU A 197 -15.25 20.17 17.74
CA GLU A 197 -16.36 19.88 18.67
C GLU A 197 -15.97 18.89 19.78
N VAL A 198 -14.78 18.29 19.69
CA VAL A 198 -14.34 17.24 20.63
C VAL A 198 -13.01 17.59 21.28
N ASN A 199 -12.82 17.17 22.53
CA ASN A 199 -11.56 17.27 23.23
C ASN A 199 -11.22 15.95 23.93
N ALA A 200 -10.06 15.87 24.58
CA ALA A 200 -9.55 14.65 25.23
C ALA A 200 -10.43 14.09 26.37
N LYS A 201 -11.51 14.80 26.77
CA LYS A 201 -12.50 14.34 27.76
C LYS A 201 -13.83 13.95 27.12
N THR A 202 -14.04 14.20 25.82
CA THR A 202 -15.30 13.96 25.14
C THR A 202 -15.57 12.46 24.99
N LEU A 203 -16.63 11.95 25.60
CA LEU A 203 -17.05 10.56 25.43
C LEU A 203 -17.96 10.41 24.21
N LEU A 204 -17.66 9.45 23.33
CA LEU A 204 -18.54 9.12 22.21
C LEU A 204 -19.85 8.48 22.71
N THR A 205 -20.96 8.98 22.20
CA THR A 205 -22.29 8.41 22.43
C THR A 205 -22.46 7.04 21.77
N SER A 206 -23.42 6.25 22.25
CA SER A 206 -23.81 4.98 21.61
C SER A 206 -24.21 5.15 20.14
N ALA A 207 -24.82 6.28 19.79
CA ALA A 207 -25.18 6.62 18.41
C ALA A 207 -23.94 6.87 17.54
N GLN A 208 -22.94 7.61 18.04
CA GLN A 208 -21.67 7.83 17.33
C GLN A 208 -20.89 6.52 17.15
N LEU A 209 -20.84 5.66 18.16
CA LEU A 209 -20.23 4.33 18.06
C LEU A 209 -20.96 3.43 17.03
N ALA A 210 -22.29 3.49 16.98
CA ALA A 210 -23.06 2.80 15.96
C ALA A 210 -22.82 3.37 14.55
N HIS A 211 -22.66 4.68 14.43
CA HIS A 211 -22.34 5.33 13.15
C HIS A 211 -20.96 4.92 12.64
N LEU A 212 -19.94 4.89 13.50
CA LEU A 212 -18.61 4.36 13.19
C LEU A 212 -18.68 2.95 12.62
N ASP A 213 -19.49 2.07 13.22
CA ASP A 213 -19.64 0.68 12.75
C ASP A 213 -20.16 0.55 11.30
N THR A 214 -20.93 1.53 10.83
CA THR A 214 -21.39 1.58 9.43
C THR A 214 -20.31 2.11 8.47
N ARG A 215 -19.37 2.93 8.96
CA ARG A 215 -18.34 3.61 8.16
C ARG A 215 -17.02 2.84 8.10
N VAL A 216 -16.58 2.26 9.21
CA VAL A 216 -15.29 1.57 9.34
C VAL A 216 -15.37 0.17 8.76
N ASP A 217 -15.30 0.07 7.44
CA ASP A 217 -15.43 -1.20 6.74
C ASP A 217 -14.78 -1.19 5.36
N MET A 218 -14.41 -2.38 4.88
CA MET A 218 -13.64 -2.57 3.66
C MET A 218 -14.44 -2.21 2.40
N VAL A 219 -13.75 -1.82 1.34
CA VAL A 219 -14.34 -1.62 0.01
C VAL A 219 -14.03 -2.86 -0.84
N PRO A 220 -15.02 -3.47 -1.54
CA PRO A 220 -14.75 -4.62 -2.41
C PRO A 220 -13.64 -4.31 -3.43
N PRO A 221 -12.57 -5.11 -3.49
CA PRO A 221 -11.49 -4.94 -4.45
C PRO A 221 -11.94 -4.78 -5.90
N SER A 222 -12.93 -5.55 -6.35
CA SER A 222 -13.45 -5.49 -7.72
C SER A 222 -14.04 -4.10 -8.07
N LEU A 223 -14.74 -3.48 -7.11
CA LEU A 223 -15.26 -2.12 -7.24
C LEU A 223 -14.12 -1.09 -7.31
N ALA A 224 -13.16 -1.16 -6.39
CA ALA A 224 -12.03 -0.23 -6.38
C ALA A 224 -11.19 -0.32 -7.67
N LEU A 225 -10.89 -1.53 -8.14
CA LEU A 225 -10.14 -1.77 -9.37
C LEU A 225 -10.85 -1.23 -10.61
N SER A 226 -12.16 -1.48 -10.72
CA SER A 226 -12.95 -1.05 -11.88
C SER A 226 -13.13 0.47 -11.93
N GLN A 227 -13.45 1.12 -10.80
CA GLN A 227 -13.52 2.57 -10.75
C GLN A 227 -12.16 3.19 -11.06
N SER A 228 -11.07 2.68 -10.47
CA SER A 228 -9.74 3.23 -10.77
C SER A 228 -9.36 3.08 -12.25
N ALA A 229 -9.71 1.97 -12.89
CA ALA A 229 -9.47 1.79 -14.33
C ALA A 229 -10.16 2.87 -15.17
N ILE A 230 -11.41 3.23 -14.81
CA ILE A 230 -12.17 4.30 -15.47
C ILE A 230 -11.52 5.66 -15.20
N GLU A 231 -11.32 6.01 -13.92
CA GLU A 231 -10.89 7.35 -13.51
C GLU A 231 -9.46 7.69 -13.91
N SER A 232 -8.58 6.69 -13.99
CA SER A 232 -7.16 6.88 -14.30
C SER A 232 -6.79 6.52 -15.74
N ALA A 233 -7.78 6.11 -16.55
CA ALA A 233 -7.56 5.49 -17.85
C ALA A 233 -6.50 4.37 -17.76
N TRP A 234 -6.69 3.42 -16.84
CA TRP A 234 -5.73 2.33 -16.59
C TRP A 234 -4.34 2.82 -16.15
N ALA A 235 -4.28 3.90 -15.36
CA ALA A 235 -3.06 4.64 -14.97
C ALA A 235 -2.28 5.29 -16.12
N LEU A 236 -2.89 5.49 -17.30
CA LEU A 236 -2.29 6.23 -18.41
C LEU A 236 -2.57 7.74 -18.37
N SER A 237 -3.53 8.18 -17.56
CA SER A 237 -3.84 9.61 -17.41
C SER A 237 -2.68 10.38 -16.80
N ARG A 238 -2.44 11.61 -17.26
CA ARG A 238 -1.42 12.50 -16.67
C ARG A 238 -1.62 12.74 -15.18
N PHE A 239 -2.86 12.73 -14.68
CA PHE A 239 -3.13 12.87 -13.25
C PHE A 239 -2.67 11.65 -12.44
N ALA A 240 -2.71 10.46 -13.04
CA ALA A 240 -2.18 9.25 -12.42
C ALA A 240 -0.65 9.31 -12.35
N VAL A 241 -0.02 9.71 -13.45
CA VAL A 241 1.45 9.84 -13.59
C VAL A 241 2.01 10.93 -12.68
N GLU A 242 1.57 12.19 -12.87
CA GLU A 242 2.13 13.34 -12.15
C GLU A 242 1.61 13.45 -10.70
N GLY A 243 0.38 12.98 -10.47
CA GLY A 243 -0.34 13.21 -9.23
C GLY A 243 -0.55 11.97 -8.36
N ASN A 244 -0.17 10.77 -8.83
CA ASN A 244 -0.60 9.49 -8.22
C ASN A 244 -2.12 9.40 -8.02
N ALA A 245 -2.90 10.15 -8.81
CA ALA A 245 -4.34 10.33 -8.64
C ALA A 245 -5.10 9.26 -9.43
N LEU A 246 -5.31 8.11 -8.80
CA LEU A 246 -5.88 6.93 -9.46
C LEU A 246 -7.41 6.88 -9.49
N PHE A 247 -8.09 7.86 -8.88
CA PHE A 247 -9.54 7.81 -8.61
C PHE A 247 -10.27 9.14 -8.91
N GLY A 248 -9.64 10.08 -9.62
CA GLY A 248 -10.31 11.32 -10.05
C GLY A 248 -10.79 12.23 -8.90
N GLN A 249 -10.19 12.13 -7.71
CA GLN A 249 -10.65 12.86 -6.53
C GLN A 249 -10.39 14.36 -6.68
N TRP A 250 -11.42 15.18 -6.45
CA TRP A 250 -11.30 16.63 -6.52
C TRP A 250 -10.75 17.24 -5.24
N ARG A 251 -10.10 18.39 -5.36
CA ARG A 251 -9.65 19.22 -4.25
C ARG A 251 -9.68 20.69 -4.63
N TYR A 252 -10.28 21.53 -3.79
CA TYR A 252 -10.33 22.97 -4.01
C TYR A 252 -8.98 23.63 -3.72
N GLY A 253 -8.54 24.54 -4.60
CA GLY A 253 -7.39 25.43 -4.43
C GLY A 253 -5.99 24.77 -4.45
N LYS A 254 -5.88 23.45 -4.29
CA LYS A 254 -4.62 22.69 -4.32
C LYS A 254 -4.79 21.42 -5.16
N GLY A 255 -3.91 21.21 -6.14
CA GLY A 255 -3.95 20.04 -7.03
C GLY A 255 -3.53 20.37 -8.45
N LEU A 256 -3.64 19.38 -9.34
CA LEU A 256 -3.40 19.52 -10.78
C LEU A 256 -4.63 20.14 -11.44
N LYS A 257 -4.44 21.21 -12.22
CA LYS A 257 -5.51 21.79 -13.04
C LYS A 257 -5.74 20.91 -14.26
N PRO A 258 -6.99 20.62 -14.66
CA PRO A 258 -7.31 20.14 -16.01
C PRO A 258 -6.76 21.06 -17.10
N GLU A 259 -6.43 20.51 -18.26
CA GLU A 259 -6.01 21.32 -19.43
C GLU A 259 -7.21 22.10 -19.95
N ASP A 260 -8.35 21.42 -20.12
CA ASP A 260 -9.63 22.04 -20.43
C ASP A 260 -10.43 22.28 -19.13
N GLN A 261 -10.31 23.49 -18.57
CA GLN A 261 -11.17 23.88 -17.45
C GLN A 261 -12.59 24.19 -17.95
N ARG A 262 -13.59 23.53 -17.35
CA ARG A 262 -14.99 23.96 -17.48
C ARG A 262 -15.16 25.19 -16.60
N THR A 263 -15.27 26.37 -17.23
CA THR A 263 -15.36 27.68 -16.55
C THR A 263 -16.50 27.76 -15.54
N GLU A 264 -17.58 27.01 -15.76
CA GLU A 264 -18.76 26.89 -14.90
C GLU A 264 -18.53 26.15 -13.56
N LEU A 265 -17.45 25.39 -13.42
CA LEU A 265 -17.14 24.59 -12.21
C LEU A 265 -16.11 25.26 -11.27
N GLY A 266 -15.67 26.48 -11.57
CA GLY A 266 -14.65 27.21 -10.78
C GLY A 266 -13.24 26.60 -10.85
N ASP A 267 -12.34 26.94 -9.92
CA ASP A 267 -10.97 26.36 -9.84
C ASP A 267 -10.99 24.94 -9.22
N TYR A 268 -11.75 24.03 -9.83
CA TYR A 268 -11.71 22.62 -9.46
C TYR A 268 -10.39 22.00 -9.95
N ARG A 269 -9.71 21.29 -9.05
CA ARG A 269 -8.43 20.63 -9.32
C ARG A 269 -8.50 19.17 -8.93
N ILE A 270 -7.69 18.35 -9.60
CA ILE A 270 -7.50 16.95 -9.24
C ILE A 270 -6.48 16.86 -8.11
N ALA A 271 -6.83 16.14 -7.05
CA ALA A 271 -5.98 15.93 -5.89
C ALA A 271 -4.68 15.23 -6.29
N THR A 272 -3.56 15.65 -5.70
CA THR A 272 -2.27 14.98 -5.81
C THR A 272 -1.94 14.22 -4.53
N PHE A 273 -1.24 13.10 -4.68
CA PHE A 273 -0.90 12.18 -3.60
C PHE A 273 0.60 11.88 -3.62
N LYS A 274 1.17 11.72 -2.42
CA LYS A 274 2.59 11.37 -2.27
C LYS A 274 2.91 9.99 -2.88
N THR A 275 1.95 9.07 -2.83
CA THR A 275 2.09 7.71 -3.34
C THR A 275 0.74 7.18 -3.88
N PRO A 276 0.75 6.18 -4.76
CA PRO A 276 -0.47 5.51 -5.23
C PRO A 276 -1.34 4.94 -4.10
N ILE A 277 -0.73 4.36 -3.05
CA ILE A 277 -1.51 3.87 -1.90
C ILE A 277 -2.22 4.99 -1.16
N ALA A 278 -1.68 6.22 -1.15
CA ALA A 278 -2.34 7.36 -0.54
C ALA A 278 -3.61 7.79 -1.29
N SER A 279 -3.65 7.64 -2.63
CA SER A 279 -4.90 7.87 -3.39
C SER A 279 -5.94 6.77 -3.15
N VAL A 280 -5.51 5.52 -3.01
CA VAL A 280 -6.40 4.42 -2.57
C VAL A 280 -7.01 4.71 -1.19
N ARG A 281 -6.21 5.19 -0.22
CA ARG A 281 -6.72 5.61 1.11
C ARG A 281 -7.72 6.74 1.00
N GLY A 282 -7.43 7.75 0.19
CA GLY A 282 -8.34 8.87 -0.07
C GLY A 282 -9.67 8.40 -0.64
N TYR A 283 -9.64 7.53 -1.64
CA TYR A 283 -10.82 6.96 -2.28
C TYR A 283 -11.68 6.16 -1.29
N MET A 284 -11.06 5.25 -0.53
CA MET A 284 -11.81 4.43 0.44
C MET A 284 -12.37 5.27 1.58
N LYS A 285 -11.63 6.30 2.03
CA LYS A 285 -12.14 7.29 3.00
C LYS A 285 -13.40 7.96 2.45
N ASN A 286 -13.38 8.46 1.22
CA ASN A 286 -14.54 9.12 0.61
C ASN A 286 -15.78 8.21 0.60
N LEU A 287 -15.68 6.95 0.14
CA LEU A 287 -16.81 6.02 0.17
C LEU A 287 -17.31 5.71 1.59
N ASN A 288 -16.39 5.68 2.55
CA ASN A 288 -16.71 5.38 3.94
C ASN A 288 -17.27 6.58 4.72
N THR A 289 -17.04 7.81 4.30
CA THR A 289 -17.44 9.00 5.07
C THR A 289 -18.49 9.88 4.39
N ASN A 290 -18.45 10.03 3.07
CA ASN A 290 -19.33 10.98 2.38
C ASN A 290 -20.81 10.52 2.48
N PRO A 291 -21.75 11.41 2.87
CA PRO A 291 -23.18 11.10 2.96
C PRO A 291 -23.78 10.51 1.68
N ALA A 292 -23.31 10.93 0.50
CA ALA A 292 -23.79 10.45 -0.79
C ALA A 292 -23.65 8.93 -0.97
N TYR A 293 -22.68 8.31 -0.26
CA TYR A 293 -22.42 6.86 -0.32
C TYR A 293 -23.06 6.09 0.85
N ARG A 294 -24.03 6.68 1.56
CA ARG A 294 -24.83 5.95 2.54
C ARG A 294 -25.49 4.69 1.95
N PRO A 295 -26.05 4.70 0.72
CA PRO A 295 -26.61 3.49 0.11
C PRO A 295 -25.58 2.36 -0.03
N PHE A 296 -24.35 2.67 -0.49
CA PHE A 296 -23.24 1.71 -0.54
C PHE A 296 -22.95 1.09 0.82
N ARG A 297 -22.81 1.91 1.88
CA ARG A 297 -22.54 1.41 3.23
C ARG A 297 -23.67 0.52 3.78
N THR A 298 -24.93 0.91 3.52
CA THR A 298 -26.11 0.11 3.90
C THR A 298 -26.13 -1.25 3.22
N GLN A 299 -25.95 -1.29 1.89
CA GLN A 299 -25.90 -2.53 1.12
C GLN A 299 -24.74 -3.44 1.57
N ARG A 300 -23.56 -2.85 1.82
CA ARG A 300 -22.38 -3.58 2.31
C ARG A 300 -22.66 -4.22 3.67
N LYS A 301 -23.25 -3.48 4.62
CA LYS A 301 -23.61 -4.00 5.93
C LYS A 301 -24.67 -5.11 5.82
N MET A 302 -25.64 -4.98 4.91
CA MET A 302 -26.65 -6.00 4.68
C MET A 302 -26.04 -7.30 4.14
N ALA A 303 -25.12 -7.22 3.17
CA ALA A 303 -24.41 -8.40 2.66
C ALA A 303 -23.68 -9.15 3.79
N GLN A 304 -22.99 -8.42 4.66
CA GLN A 304 -22.30 -9.00 5.82
C GLN A 304 -23.27 -9.65 6.83
N LYS A 305 -24.40 -9.00 7.13
CA LYS A 305 -25.42 -9.57 8.03
C LYS A 305 -25.97 -10.90 7.51
N LEU A 306 -26.02 -11.07 6.18
CA LEU A 306 -26.42 -12.31 5.53
C LEU A 306 -25.27 -13.33 5.39
N GLY A 307 -24.11 -13.08 6.01
CA GLY A 307 -22.93 -13.96 5.90
C GLY A 307 -22.29 -13.99 4.51
N ARG A 308 -22.61 -13.02 3.64
CA ARG A 308 -22.11 -12.96 2.26
C ARG A 308 -20.89 -12.04 2.17
N VAL A 309 -19.96 -12.40 1.29
CA VAL A 309 -18.88 -11.49 0.87
C VAL A 309 -19.50 -10.30 0.14
N PRO A 310 -19.21 -9.05 0.54
CA PRO A 310 -19.62 -7.85 -0.19
C PRO A 310 -19.07 -7.89 -1.63
N GLN A 311 -19.95 -8.09 -2.62
CA GLN A 311 -19.58 -8.17 -4.04
C GLN A 311 -19.59 -6.78 -4.68
N GLY A 312 -18.50 -6.37 -5.31
CA GLY A 312 -18.37 -5.04 -5.90
C GLY A 312 -19.39 -4.76 -7.01
N GLU A 313 -19.74 -5.77 -7.82
CA GLU A 313 -20.74 -5.63 -8.88
C GLU A 313 -22.13 -5.25 -8.35
N ALA A 314 -22.55 -5.89 -7.26
CA ALA A 314 -23.82 -5.58 -6.61
C ALA A 314 -23.77 -4.20 -5.94
N LEU A 315 -22.67 -3.92 -5.24
CA LEU A 315 -22.47 -2.69 -4.47
C LEU A 315 -22.25 -1.45 -5.32
N ALA A 316 -21.93 -1.60 -6.60
CA ALA A 316 -21.80 -0.48 -7.54
C ALA A 316 -23.04 0.41 -7.57
N ALA A 317 -24.25 -0.15 -7.40
CA ALA A 317 -25.48 0.64 -7.33
C ALA A 317 -25.47 1.68 -6.20
N GLY A 318 -24.72 1.43 -5.13
CA GLY A 318 -24.61 2.32 -3.98
C GLY A 318 -23.68 3.53 -4.18
N VAL A 319 -22.97 3.62 -5.32
CA VAL A 319 -22.05 4.72 -5.65
C VAL A 319 -22.54 5.57 -6.82
N LEU A 320 -23.86 5.68 -7.01
CA LEU A 320 -24.48 6.43 -8.12
C LEU A 320 -23.96 7.87 -8.25
N SER A 321 -23.77 8.57 -7.12
CA SER A 321 -23.29 9.95 -7.07
C SER A 321 -21.79 10.12 -7.33
N TYR A 322 -21.06 9.04 -7.64
CA TYR A 322 -19.63 9.14 -7.93
C TYR A 322 -19.35 9.86 -9.25
N SER A 323 -20.28 9.76 -10.21
CA SER A 323 -20.17 10.38 -11.53
C SER A 323 -21.49 11.05 -11.91
N GLU A 324 -21.40 12.21 -12.57
CA GLU A 324 -22.55 12.90 -13.18
C GLU A 324 -23.29 12.02 -14.20
N ARG A 325 -22.58 11.04 -14.78
CA ARG A 325 -23.17 10.04 -15.71
C ARG A 325 -24.13 9.06 -15.01
N GLY A 326 -24.18 9.05 -13.68
CA GLY A 326 -25.14 8.28 -12.89
C GLY A 326 -25.20 6.80 -13.28
N ALA A 327 -26.38 6.32 -13.67
CA ALA A 327 -26.62 4.91 -13.97
C ALA A 327 -25.74 4.37 -15.11
N ALA A 328 -25.40 5.19 -16.10
CA ALA A 328 -24.52 4.78 -17.20
C ALA A 328 -23.09 4.46 -16.70
N TYR A 329 -22.60 5.22 -15.72
CA TYR A 329 -21.33 4.94 -15.05
C TYR A 329 -21.38 3.64 -14.25
N ILE A 330 -22.48 3.39 -13.53
CA ILE A 330 -22.67 2.13 -12.78
C ILE A 330 -22.62 0.92 -13.72
N GLU A 331 -23.26 0.99 -14.88
CA GLU A 331 -23.20 -0.10 -15.86
C GLU A 331 -21.82 -0.29 -16.49
N GLU A 332 -21.05 0.78 -16.65
CA GLU A 332 -19.65 0.68 -17.08
C GLU A 332 -18.79 -0.03 -16.04
N VAL A 333 -18.92 0.35 -14.76
CA VAL A 333 -18.25 -0.31 -13.62
C VAL A 333 -18.56 -1.80 -13.60
N ARG A 334 -19.85 -2.17 -13.66
CA ARG A 334 -20.28 -3.58 -13.65
C ARG A 334 -19.77 -4.35 -14.87
N ARG A 335 -19.79 -3.73 -16.06
CA ARG A 335 -19.25 -4.34 -17.29
C ARG A 335 -17.75 -4.61 -17.18
N LEU A 336 -16.98 -3.69 -16.60
CA LEU A 336 -15.54 -3.91 -16.35
C LEU A 336 -15.31 -5.05 -15.37
N ILE A 337 -16.10 -5.13 -14.30
CA ILE A 337 -16.02 -6.24 -13.34
C ILE A 337 -16.27 -7.58 -14.05
N ARG A 338 -17.35 -7.71 -14.82
CA ARG A 338 -17.71 -8.95 -15.52
C ARG A 338 -16.70 -9.32 -16.61
N SER A 339 -16.40 -8.41 -17.53
CA SER A 339 -15.55 -8.69 -18.70
C SER A 339 -14.09 -9.03 -18.34
N ASN A 340 -13.59 -8.52 -17.21
CA ASN A 340 -12.24 -8.83 -16.74
C ASN A 340 -12.22 -9.93 -15.66
N GLY A 341 -13.39 -10.39 -15.20
CA GLY A 341 -13.54 -11.38 -14.14
C GLY A 341 -13.03 -10.89 -12.77
N LEU A 342 -13.25 -9.62 -12.46
CA LEU A 342 -12.73 -9.00 -11.23
C LEU A 342 -13.45 -9.47 -9.95
N GLY A 343 -14.63 -10.09 -10.06
CA GLY A 343 -15.37 -10.60 -8.90
C GLY A 343 -14.55 -11.55 -8.02
N GLY A 344 -13.64 -12.34 -8.62
CA GLY A 344 -12.70 -13.19 -7.87
C GLY A 344 -11.77 -12.41 -6.93
N THR A 345 -11.49 -11.14 -7.23
CA THR A 345 -10.63 -10.30 -6.38
C THR A 345 -11.29 -9.91 -5.05
N ASP A 346 -12.63 -10.01 -4.93
CA ASP A 346 -13.35 -9.68 -3.69
C ASP A 346 -13.07 -10.65 -2.54
N THR A 347 -12.49 -11.82 -2.86
CA THR A 347 -12.06 -12.84 -1.88
C THR A 347 -10.54 -12.94 -1.77
N ALA A 348 -9.79 -12.11 -2.51
CA ALA A 348 -8.34 -12.12 -2.47
C ALA A 348 -7.80 -11.65 -1.10
N SER A 349 -6.61 -12.11 -0.74
CA SER A 349 -5.91 -11.73 0.49
C SER A 349 -4.42 -11.55 0.23
N LEU A 350 -3.76 -10.71 1.02
CA LEU A 350 -2.31 -10.55 0.93
C LEU A 350 -1.60 -11.84 1.37
N LYS A 351 -0.50 -12.18 0.67
CA LYS A 351 0.46 -13.19 1.12
C LYS A 351 1.08 -12.76 2.45
N ASP A 352 1.43 -13.75 3.26
CA ASP A 352 2.28 -13.55 4.43
C ASP A 352 3.74 -13.53 3.97
N MET A 353 4.25 -12.33 3.75
CA MET A 353 5.60 -12.07 3.25
C MET A 353 6.00 -10.64 3.61
N GLU A 354 7.29 -10.35 3.58
CA GLU A 354 7.75 -8.97 3.71
C GLU A 354 7.26 -8.12 2.53
N PRO A 355 6.85 -6.86 2.76
CA PRO A 355 6.54 -5.92 1.70
C PRO A 355 7.72 -5.71 0.75
N ILE A 356 7.42 -5.63 -0.54
CA ILE A 356 8.38 -5.27 -1.58
C ILE A 356 8.02 -3.86 -2.07
N GLU A 357 8.94 -2.92 -1.87
CA GLU A 357 8.77 -1.55 -2.37
C GLU A 357 9.40 -1.43 -3.76
N LEU A 358 8.56 -1.18 -4.76
CA LEU A 358 8.99 -0.85 -6.10
C LEU A 358 9.16 0.67 -6.22
N ARG A 359 10.41 1.10 -6.20
CA ARG A 359 10.75 2.49 -6.50
C ARG A 359 10.75 2.68 -8.01
N ALA A 360 9.75 3.41 -8.49
CA ALA A 360 9.77 3.92 -9.84
C ALA A 360 10.81 5.05 -9.93
N GLY A 361 11.75 4.87 -10.88
CA GLY A 361 12.98 5.63 -10.96
C GLY A 361 13.85 5.02 -12.06
N LEU A 362 13.49 5.36 -13.29
CA LEU A 362 13.92 4.80 -14.57
C LEU A 362 13.21 3.51 -14.94
N PHE A 363 12.13 3.68 -15.68
CA PHE A 363 12.27 3.19 -17.04
C PHE A 363 13.00 4.24 -17.87
#